data_AF-A0A522X561-F1
#
_entry.id   AF-A0A522X561-F1
#
_cell.length_a   1.000
_cell.length_b   1.000
_cell.length_c   1.000
_cell.angle_alpha   90.00
_cell.angle_beta   90.00
_cell.angle_gamma   90.00
#
_symmetry.space_group_name_H-M   'P 1'
#
loop_
_entity.id
_entity.type
_entity.pdbx_description
1 polymer ?
#
loop_
_entity_poly.entity_id
_entity_poly.type
_entity_poly.pdbx_seq_one_letter_code
_entity_poly.pdbx_strand_id
1 'polypeptide(L)'
;MFIGEKHAPLPPPKLYRTVAVYKFTFTLFAIGLCLSGIRPAHAVPMDDPFGYFNVYSLGNINYSGGDFQGKAGAAGNVSFNHFSLALKDQGGHALHVGGDATLNNGSFYGGIEAGKNISVGNLGVYGDVHGGGNIGNTSGGTIHGNVYAGGSATLTPSITYYSKSSGVPYSPEADLAAISGYFAGFSAAVGDMADTGSIGSSYGSLNISASSGINVFSLSAADMYAAHTVNITGGSDAIVYINATGAAANLNSTTWKFYGGIASDDVLLNYADAATLSMTSSNNINILAPFADTTFNSGLVTGNLIVGNLAGNGQVNLEHFDHGPRNPIPEPATALLLCVGLASFIGLRFWSLRSGNRRKLARLPRGSGSNRSRKGISPR
;
A
#
# COMPACT_ATOMS: atom_id res chain seq x y z
N MET A 1 49.51 29.00 -70.07
CA MET A 1 50.98 29.09 -69.99
C MET A 1 51.36 28.79 -68.56
N PHE A 2 51.76 27.55 -68.30
CA PHE A 2 52.12 27.00 -66.99
C PHE A 2 53.61 27.24 -66.73
N ILE A 3 53.98 27.72 -65.54
CA ILE A 3 55.32 27.51 -64.98
C ILE A 3 55.11 27.03 -63.54
N GLY A 4 55.43 25.75 -63.32
CA GLY A 4 55.41 25.10 -62.02
C GLY A 4 56.82 25.00 -61.45
N GLU A 5 56.98 25.46 -60.22
CA GLU A 5 58.23 25.40 -59.46
C GLU A 5 58.28 24.10 -58.64
N LYS A 6 59.37 23.33 -58.81
CA LYS A 6 59.60 22.04 -58.13
C LYS A 6 60.22 22.28 -56.75
N HIS A 7 59.49 21.97 -55.68
CA HIS A 7 60.05 21.84 -54.33
C HIS A 7 60.66 20.45 -54.10
N ALA A 8 61.87 20.42 -53.56
CA ALA A 8 62.60 19.21 -53.17
C ALA A 8 62.01 18.56 -51.90
N PRO A 9 62.08 17.22 -51.75
CA PRO A 9 61.51 16.50 -50.61
C PRO A 9 62.38 16.61 -49.35
N LEU A 10 61.72 16.87 -48.22
CA LEU A 10 62.30 16.84 -46.87
C LEU A 10 62.63 15.40 -46.42
N PRO A 11 63.69 15.21 -45.61
CA PRO A 11 64.09 13.89 -45.13
C PRO A 11 63.10 13.32 -44.09
N PRO A 12 62.98 11.98 -43.99
CA PRO A 12 62.05 11.33 -43.07
C PRO A 12 62.48 11.46 -41.59
N PRO A 13 61.51 11.57 -40.66
CA PRO A 13 61.81 11.67 -39.24
C PRO A 13 62.29 10.33 -38.64
N LYS A 14 63.30 10.41 -37.78
CA LYS A 14 63.83 9.27 -37.01
C LYS A 14 62.82 8.83 -35.95
N LEU A 15 62.34 7.59 -36.05
CA LEU A 15 61.50 6.91 -35.06
C LEU A 15 62.35 6.50 -33.84
N TYR A 16 62.21 7.21 -32.73
CA TYR A 16 62.66 6.74 -31.42
C TYR A 16 61.60 5.81 -30.83
N ARG A 17 61.92 4.52 -30.71
CA ARG A 17 61.10 3.52 -30.00
C ARG A 17 61.32 3.67 -28.49
N THR A 18 60.41 4.36 -27.81
CA THR A 18 60.31 4.32 -26.36
C THR A 18 59.37 3.17 -25.97
N VAL A 19 59.91 2.11 -25.37
CA VAL A 19 59.12 1.00 -24.81
C VAL A 19 58.54 1.48 -23.47
N ALA A 20 57.28 1.91 -23.48
CA ALA A 20 56.53 2.17 -22.26
C ALA A 20 56.07 0.84 -21.65
N VAL A 21 56.66 0.48 -20.51
CA VAL A 21 56.18 -0.61 -19.65
C VAL A 21 54.95 -0.08 -18.90
N TYR A 22 53.75 -0.47 -19.33
CA TYR A 22 52.52 -0.20 -18.59
C TYR A 22 52.49 -1.09 -17.33
N LYS A 23 52.87 -0.53 -16.19
CA LYS A 23 52.49 -1.07 -14.87
C LYS A 23 51.00 -0.79 -14.66
N PHE A 24 50.18 -1.82 -14.84
CA PHE A 24 48.76 -1.79 -14.50
C PHE A 24 48.64 -1.82 -12.97
N THR A 25 48.63 -0.63 -12.36
CA THR A 25 48.38 -0.47 -10.92
C THR A 25 46.87 -0.37 -10.76
N PHE A 26 46.25 -1.42 -10.20
CA PHE A 26 44.84 -1.40 -9.82
C PHE A 26 44.68 -0.48 -8.60
N THR A 27 44.42 0.81 -8.85
CA THR A 27 43.98 1.71 -7.79
C THR A 27 42.55 1.33 -7.44
N LEU A 28 42.38 0.69 -6.29
CA LEU A 28 41.08 0.38 -5.70
C LEU A 28 40.43 1.73 -5.35
N PHE A 29 39.47 2.17 -6.17
CA PHE A 29 38.61 3.30 -5.81
C PHE A 29 37.67 2.80 -4.71
N ALA A 30 38.05 3.05 -3.45
CA ALA A 30 37.13 2.93 -2.33
C ALA A 30 36.08 4.03 -2.49
N ILE A 31 34.94 3.67 -3.10
CA ILE A 31 33.72 4.47 -3.01
C ILE A 31 33.30 4.40 -1.55
N GLY A 32 33.76 5.39 -0.77
CA GLY A 32 33.20 5.68 0.53
C GLY A 32 31.76 6.13 0.33
N LEU A 33 30.83 5.18 0.47
CA LEU A 33 29.42 5.48 0.64
C LEU A 33 29.30 6.23 1.97
N CYS A 34 29.31 7.56 1.93
CA CYS A 34 28.76 8.35 3.01
C CYS A 34 27.25 8.02 3.08
N LEU A 35 26.89 7.01 3.87
CA LEU A 35 25.52 6.83 4.41
C LEU A 35 25.28 7.92 5.45
N SER A 36 25.29 9.17 5.02
CA SER A 36 24.74 10.28 5.80
C SER A 36 23.22 10.25 5.63
N GLY A 37 22.55 9.57 6.55
CA GLY A 37 21.27 10.05 7.10
C GLY A 37 19.98 9.83 6.32
N ILE A 38 19.86 8.79 5.49
CA ILE A 38 18.50 8.28 5.17
C ILE A 38 18.04 7.50 6.41
N ARG A 39 17.41 8.20 7.35
CA ARG A 39 16.49 7.51 8.25
C ARG A 39 15.35 7.05 7.35
N PRO A 40 15.06 5.75 7.19
CA PRO A 40 13.72 5.40 6.75
C PRO A 40 12.78 6.12 7.71
N ALA A 41 11.85 6.92 7.20
CA ALA A 41 10.68 7.24 7.99
C ALA A 41 10.05 5.88 8.27
N HIS A 42 10.23 5.39 9.49
CA HIS A 42 9.50 4.22 9.96
C HIS A 42 8.03 4.64 9.89
N ALA A 43 7.28 4.01 8.99
CA ALA A 43 5.84 4.00 9.17
C ALA A 43 5.57 3.23 10.47
N VAL A 44 4.41 3.38 11.09
CA VAL A 44 4.05 2.48 12.19
C VAL A 44 3.32 1.31 11.55
N PRO A 45 3.66 0.05 11.85
CA PRO A 45 2.83 -1.09 11.44
C PRO A 45 1.38 -0.80 11.79
N MET A 46 0.49 -0.97 10.82
CA MET A 46 -0.92 -0.71 11.08
C MET A 46 -1.50 -1.92 11.79
N ASP A 47 -1.44 -1.89 13.12
CA ASP A 47 -1.79 -3.03 13.97
C ASP A 47 -3.29 -3.33 13.96
N ASP A 48 -4.15 -2.34 13.69
CA ASP A 48 -5.62 -2.49 13.74
C ASP A 48 -6.31 -1.81 12.56
N PRO A 49 -6.47 -2.51 11.41
CA PRO A 49 -7.14 -1.96 10.25
C PRO A 49 -8.60 -1.60 10.45
N PHE A 50 -9.34 -2.37 11.25
CA PHE A 50 -10.75 -2.08 11.55
C PHE A 50 -10.88 -0.85 12.42
N GLY A 51 -10.02 -0.69 13.43
CA GLY A 51 -9.99 0.47 14.32
C GLY A 51 -9.46 1.75 13.66
N TYR A 52 -8.71 1.65 12.56
CA TYR A 52 -8.17 2.83 11.87
C TYR A 52 -9.08 3.31 10.72
N PHE A 53 -9.54 2.42 9.84
CA PHE A 53 -10.35 2.81 8.69
C PHE A 53 -11.83 2.68 9.01
N ASN A 54 -12.56 3.80 8.99
CA ASN A 54 -14.02 3.75 8.99
C ASN A 54 -14.53 3.28 7.60
N VAL A 55 -13.89 3.73 6.52
CA VAL A 55 -14.18 3.27 5.16
C VAL A 55 -12.90 2.80 4.45
N TYR A 56 -12.93 1.63 3.83
CA TYR A 56 -11.80 1.17 3.01
C TYR A 56 -12.26 0.48 1.74
N SER A 57 -11.57 0.73 0.64
CA SER A 57 -11.78 0.06 -0.64
C SER A 57 -10.52 -0.67 -1.09
N LEU A 58 -10.64 -1.95 -1.41
CA LEU A 58 -9.54 -2.73 -2.01
C LEU A 58 -9.27 -2.31 -3.47
N GLY A 59 -10.23 -1.63 -4.09
CA GLY A 59 -10.17 -1.01 -5.41
C GLY A 59 -10.32 0.50 -5.31
N ASN A 60 -11.28 1.04 -6.06
CA ASN A 60 -11.47 2.48 -6.20
C ASN A 60 -12.65 3.00 -5.36
N ILE A 61 -12.55 4.26 -4.94
CA ILE A 61 -13.68 5.03 -4.39
C ILE A 61 -14.07 6.13 -5.39
N ASN A 62 -15.34 6.17 -5.79
CA ASN A 62 -15.89 7.25 -6.61
C ASN A 62 -17.19 7.78 -5.99
N TYR A 63 -17.08 8.91 -5.31
CA TYR A 63 -18.13 9.43 -4.46
C TYR A 63 -18.42 10.90 -4.74
N SER A 64 -19.70 11.25 -4.79
CA SER A 64 -20.14 12.62 -5.03
C SER A 64 -21.29 13.00 -4.10
N GLY A 65 -21.01 13.86 -3.13
CA GLY A 65 -21.93 14.16 -2.03
C GLY A 65 -21.74 13.23 -0.83
N GLY A 66 -22.11 13.71 0.36
CA GLY A 66 -22.04 12.98 1.61
C GLY A 66 -20.74 13.25 2.40
N ASP A 67 -20.56 12.47 3.45
CA ASP A 67 -19.39 12.51 4.31
C ASP A 67 -19.06 11.13 4.88
N PHE A 68 -17.77 10.90 5.14
CA PHE A 68 -17.31 9.85 6.03
C PHE A 68 -16.80 10.51 7.29
N GLN A 69 -17.40 10.17 8.44
CA GLN A 69 -17.04 10.81 9.69
C GLN A 69 -15.66 10.40 10.19
N GLY A 70 -15.19 9.21 9.80
CA GLY A 70 -13.85 8.71 10.06
C GLY A 70 -12.86 8.82 8.90
N LYS A 71 -11.70 8.20 9.10
CA LYS A 71 -10.66 8.05 8.07
C LYS A 71 -11.08 7.09 6.97
N ALA A 72 -10.55 7.31 5.77
CA ALA A 72 -10.76 6.41 4.66
C ALA A 72 -9.49 6.04 3.91
N GLY A 73 -9.54 4.91 3.20
CA GLY A 73 -8.46 4.47 2.33
C GLY A 73 -8.95 3.76 1.08
N ALA A 74 -8.16 3.82 0.01
CA ALA A 74 -8.39 3.01 -1.18
C ALA A 74 -7.06 2.53 -1.75
N ALA A 75 -6.92 1.23 -2.02
CA ALA A 75 -5.72 0.73 -2.69
C ALA A 75 -5.64 1.15 -4.17
N GLY A 76 -6.78 1.47 -4.79
CA GLY A 76 -6.88 2.05 -6.13
C GLY A 76 -6.96 3.57 -6.11
N ASN A 77 -7.75 4.13 -7.03
CA ASN A 77 -7.95 5.57 -7.19
C ASN A 77 -9.09 6.07 -6.30
N VAL A 78 -9.02 7.35 -5.93
CA VAL A 78 -10.11 8.04 -5.22
C VAL A 78 -10.57 9.24 -6.04
N SER A 79 -11.88 9.36 -6.20
CA SER A 79 -12.55 10.55 -6.73
C SER A 79 -13.62 11.00 -5.74
N PHE A 80 -13.43 12.16 -5.14
CA PHE A 80 -14.39 12.79 -4.24
C PHE A 80 -14.84 14.15 -4.80
N ASN A 81 -16.14 14.39 -4.78
CA ASN A 81 -16.74 15.66 -5.17
C ASN A 81 -17.83 16.07 -4.15
N HIS A 82 -17.86 17.31 -3.66
CA HIS A 82 -18.85 17.72 -2.64
C HIS A 82 -18.81 16.84 -1.38
N PHE A 83 -17.61 16.57 -0.87
CA PHE A 83 -17.37 15.50 0.11
C PHE A 83 -16.54 15.98 1.30
N SER A 84 -16.83 15.46 2.50
CA SER A 84 -15.99 15.71 3.68
C SER A 84 -15.59 14.43 4.40
N LEU A 85 -14.43 14.46 5.06
CA LEU A 85 -13.80 13.26 5.59
C LEU A 85 -13.12 13.52 6.93
N ALA A 86 -13.24 12.58 7.87
CA ALA A 86 -12.58 12.56 9.17
C ALA A 86 -12.98 13.68 10.15
N LEU A 87 -14.16 14.29 9.99
CA LEU A 87 -14.62 15.35 10.91
C LEU A 87 -14.70 14.88 12.38
N LYS A 88 -14.96 13.59 12.62
CA LYS A 88 -15.07 12.99 13.95
C LYS A 88 -13.83 12.21 14.38
N ASP A 89 -12.88 12.00 13.49
CA ASP A 89 -11.60 11.31 13.74
C ASP A 89 -10.44 12.16 13.20
N GLN A 90 -10.27 13.34 13.79
CA GLN A 90 -9.33 14.35 13.28
C GLN A 90 -7.89 14.02 13.67
N GLY A 91 -6.97 14.39 12.79
CA GLY A 91 -5.53 14.25 13.03
C GLY A 91 -4.92 13.01 12.36
N GLY A 92 -3.59 13.05 12.20
CA GLY A 92 -2.91 12.12 11.30
C GLY A 92 -3.38 12.30 9.85
N HIS A 93 -3.41 11.20 9.09
CA HIS A 93 -3.96 11.18 7.75
C HIS A 93 -5.46 10.89 7.78
N ALA A 94 -6.22 11.73 7.09
CA ALA A 94 -7.63 11.52 6.83
C ALA A 94 -7.81 10.50 5.69
N LEU A 95 -6.96 10.57 4.66
CA LEU A 95 -7.12 9.80 3.43
C LEU A 95 -5.80 9.17 2.97
N HIS A 96 -5.85 7.85 2.68
CA HIS A 96 -4.76 7.10 2.06
C HIS A 96 -5.18 6.54 0.70
N VAL A 97 -4.41 6.83 -0.36
CA VAL A 97 -4.76 6.41 -1.73
C VAL A 97 -3.58 5.69 -2.39
N GLY A 98 -3.77 4.50 -2.94
CA GLY A 98 -2.69 3.78 -3.64
C GLY A 98 -2.47 4.29 -5.06
N GLY A 99 -3.53 4.78 -5.70
CA GLY A 99 -3.54 5.34 -7.05
C GLY A 99 -3.55 6.87 -7.09
N ASP A 100 -4.32 7.40 -8.04
CA ASP A 100 -4.56 8.83 -8.20
C ASP A 100 -5.70 9.31 -7.29
N ALA A 101 -5.55 10.51 -6.72
CA ALA A 101 -6.58 11.17 -5.92
C ALA A 101 -7.10 12.43 -6.64
N THR A 102 -8.40 12.47 -6.91
CA THR A 102 -9.09 13.62 -7.48
C THR A 102 -10.11 14.13 -6.47
N LEU A 103 -9.83 15.28 -5.86
CA LEU A 103 -10.58 15.79 -4.72
C LEU A 103 -11.13 17.18 -5.07
N ASN A 104 -12.45 17.33 -5.09
CA ASN A 104 -13.10 18.58 -5.45
C ASN A 104 -14.21 18.95 -4.46
N ASN A 105 -14.34 20.25 -4.16
CA ASN A 105 -15.44 20.81 -3.38
C ASN A 105 -15.61 20.10 -2.02
N GLY A 106 -14.70 20.28 -1.06
CA GLY A 106 -14.72 19.43 0.15
C GLY A 106 -13.91 19.91 1.33
N SER A 107 -13.93 19.11 2.42
CA SER A 107 -13.13 19.37 3.63
C SER A 107 -12.58 18.07 4.20
N PHE A 108 -11.27 17.99 4.37
CA PHE A 108 -10.54 16.81 4.83
C PHE A 108 -9.83 17.15 6.14
N TYR A 109 -10.28 16.55 7.25
CA TYR A 109 -9.83 16.88 8.59
C TYR A 109 -8.59 16.08 9.02
N GLY A 110 -7.55 16.15 8.18
CA GLY A 110 -6.25 15.49 8.38
C GLY A 110 -5.42 15.56 7.10
N GLY A 111 -4.27 14.90 7.11
CA GLY A 111 -3.40 14.79 5.95
C GLY A 111 -4.00 13.93 4.83
N ILE A 112 -3.48 14.09 3.63
CA ILE A 112 -3.85 13.28 2.46
C ILE A 112 -2.57 12.70 1.86
N GLU A 113 -2.54 11.39 1.66
CA GLU A 113 -1.49 10.76 0.86
C GLU A 113 -2.04 10.01 -0.35
N ALA A 114 -1.32 10.08 -1.47
CA ALA A 114 -1.61 9.30 -2.66
C ALA A 114 -0.33 8.75 -3.30
N GLY A 115 -0.35 7.48 -3.72
CA GLY A 115 0.79 6.82 -4.37
C GLY A 115 1.12 7.39 -5.75
N LYS A 116 0.16 8.07 -6.40
CA LYS A 116 0.35 8.70 -7.71
C LYS A 116 0.00 10.19 -7.65
N ASN A 117 -0.78 10.69 -8.61
CA ASN A 117 -1.05 12.12 -8.74
C ASN A 117 -2.17 12.54 -7.79
N ILE A 118 -2.10 13.79 -7.33
CA ILE A 118 -3.17 14.43 -6.57
C ILE A 118 -3.65 15.66 -7.35
N SER A 119 -4.94 15.70 -7.66
CA SER A 119 -5.63 16.85 -8.21
C SER A 119 -6.61 17.40 -7.19
N VAL A 120 -6.42 18.64 -6.75
CA VAL A 120 -7.28 19.31 -5.75
C VAL A 120 -8.06 20.48 -6.35
N GLY A 121 -9.27 20.72 -5.87
CA GLY A 121 -10.06 21.89 -6.25
C GLY A 121 -11.12 22.27 -5.23
N ASN A 122 -11.27 23.56 -4.94
CA ASN A 122 -12.24 24.14 -4.02
C ASN A 122 -12.36 23.38 -2.69
N LEU A 123 -11.24 23.09 -2.03
CA LEU A 123 -11.24 22.26 -0.82
C LEU A 123 -10.44 22.85 0.33
N GLY A 124 -10.74 22.37 1.54
CA GLY A 124 -9.95 22.57 2.76
C GLY A 124 -9.26 21.26 3.16
N VAL A 125 -7.95 21.28 3.40
CA VAL A 125 -7.21 20.17 4.01
C VAL A 125 -6.61 20.65 5.32
N TYR A 126 -6.83 19.91 6.42
CA TYR A 126 -6.28 20.21 7.74
C TYR A 126 -5.08 19.31 8.07
N GLY A 127 -4.10 19.31 7.17
CA GLY A 127 -2.88 18.52 7.28
C GLY A 127 -2.01 18.64 6.04
N ASP A 128 -0.92 17.87 6.03
CA ASP A 128 0.00 17.80 4.91
C ASP A 128 -0.61 17.01 3.73
N VAL A 129 -0.19 17.34 2.51
CA VAL A 129 -0.59 16.64 1.28
C VAL A 129 0.65 16.04 0.63
N HIS A 130 0.68 14.71 0.49
CA HIS A 130 1.83 13.97 -0.03
C HIS A 130 1.44 13.09 -1.22
N GLY A 131 2.00 13.38 -2.40
CA GLY A 131 1.75 12.64 -3.63
C GLY A 131 3.01 11.97 -4.15
N GLY A 132 2.94 10.68 -4.50
CA GLY A 132 4.05 9.99 -5.16
C GLY A 132 4.33 10.44 -6.59
N GLY A 133 3.31 11.00 -7.24
CA GLY A 133 3.39 11.61 -8.56
C GLY A 133 3.35 13.14 -8.51
N ASN A 134 2.62 13.75 -9.45
CA ASN A 134 2.43 15.19 -9.50
C ASN A 134 1.30 15.65 -8.58
N ILE A 135 1.43 16.85 -8.04
CA ILE A 135 0.33 17.54 -7.33
C ILE A 135 -0.04 18.79 -8.11
N GLY A 136 -1.31 18.94 -8.44
CA GLY A 136 -1.85 20.12 -9.11
C GLY A 136 -3.22 20.51 -8.59
N ASN A 137 -3.68 21.69 -9.00
CA ASN A 137 -5.01 22.16 -8.64
C ASN A 137 -5.81 22.60 -9.87
N THR A 138 -7.12 22.37 -9.83
CA THR A 138 -8.09 22.77 -10.87
C THR A 138 -8.79 24.08 -10.52
N SER A 139 -8.85 24.43 -9.23
CA SER A 139 -9.52 25.64 -8.71
C SER A 139 -8.93 26.08 -7.37
N GLY A 140 -9.64 26.92 -6.59
CA GLY A 140 -9.12 27.49 -5.35
C GLY A 140 -9.04 26.50 -4.18
N GLY A 141 -8.73 26.98 -2.98
CA GLY A 141 -8.77 26.17 -1.75
C GLY A 141 -7.73 26.56 -0.71
N THR A 142 -7.66 25.78 0.36
CA THR A 142 -6.69 25.95 1.44
C THR A 142 -6.16 24.59 1.90
N ILE A 143 -4.85 24.46 1.96
CA ILE A 143 -4.16 23.35 2.61
C ILE A 143 -3.49 23.94 3.85
N HIS A 144 -3.99 23.60 5.04
CA HIS A 144 -3.39 23.99 6.32
C HIS A 144 -2.20 23.08 6.66
N GLY A 145 -1.26 22.97 5.72
CA GLY A 145 -0.13 22.07 5.78
C GLY A 145 0.86 22.30 4.64
N ASN A 146 1.85 21.43 4.57
CA ASN A 146 2.87 21.37 3.52
C ASN A 146 2.42 20.50 2.36
N VAL A 147 2.98 20.76 1.18
CA VAL A 147 2.74 19.98 -0.03
C VAL A 147 4.04 19.33 -0.48
N TYR A 148 4.03 18.01 -0.59
CA TYR A 148 5.17 17.20 -1.01
C TYR A 148 4.80 16.37 -2.24
N ALA A 149 5.51 16.57 -3.35
CA ALA A 149 5.30 15.79 -4.57
C ALA A 149 6.58 15.02 -4.93
N GLY A 150 6.45 13.72 -5.23
CA GLY A 150 7.52 12.94 -5.86
C GLY A 150 7.81 13.37 -7.29
N GLY A 151 6.79 13.86 -7.99
CA GLY A 151 6.91 14.58 -9.26
C GLY A 151 6.97 16.10 -9.06
N SER A 152 6.13 16.82 -9.81
CA SER A 152 6.01 18.28 -9.74
C SER A 152 4.82 18.71 -8.86
N ALA A 153 5.05 19.68 -7.98
CA ALA A 153 4.00 20.43 -7.28
C ALA A 153 3.64 21.73 -8.05
N THR A 154 2.69 21.63 -8.97
CA THR A 154 2.24 22.72 -9.84
C THR A 154 0.92 23.31 -9.35
N LEU A 155 1.01 24.13 -8.30
CA LEU A 155 -0.14 24.83 -7.70
C LEU A 155 -0.22 26.29 -8.19
N THR A 156 -1.40 26.70 -8.63
CA THR A 156 -1.71 28.09 -9.01
C THR A 156 -1.94 28.97 -7.77
N PRO A 157 -1.88 30.31 -7.86
CA PRO A 157 -2.07 31.20 -6.72
C PRO A 157 -3.46 31.15 -6.04
N SER A 158 -4.46 30.47 -6.62
CA SER A 158 -5.80 30.35 -6.03
C SER A 158 -5.89 29.40 -4.83
N ILE A 159 -4.84 28.61 -4.57
CA ILE A 159 -4.77 27.70 -3.42
C ILE A 159 -3.69 28.17 -2.44
N THR A 160 -4.02 28.21 -1.16
CA THR A 160 -3.06 28.57 -0.09
C THR A 160 -2.48 27.31 0.57
N TYR A 161 -1.22 27.37 0.99
CA TYR A 161 -0.46 26.28 1.62
C TYR A 161 0.72 26.86 2.41
N TYR A 162 1.33 26.09 3.31
CA TYR A 162 2.48 26.56 4.09
C TYR A 162 3.78 26.53 3.29
N SER A 163 4.11 25.39 2.70
CA SER A 163 5.26 25.23 1.81
C SER A 163 4.96 24.20 0.73
N LYS A 164 5.74 24.22 -0.36
CA LYS A 164 5.67 23.20 -1.40
C LYS A 164 7.05 22.70 -1.79
N SER A 165 7.17 21.41 -2.06
CA SER A 165 8.38 20.76 -2.52
C SER A 165 8.07 19.76 -3.64
N SER A 166 8.91 19.76 -4.67
CA SER A 166 8.88 18.80 -5.79
C SER A 166 10.08 17.85 -5.70
N GLY A 167 9.95 16.66 -6.29
CA GLY A 167 11.02 15.65 -6.27
C GLY A 167 11.29 15.04 -4.90
N VAL A 168 10.35 15.12 -3.96
CA VAL A 168 10.49 14.56 -2.62
C VAL A 168 10.22 13.05 -2.70
N PRO A 169 11.16 12.16 -2.31
CA PRO A 169 10.92 10.73 -2.33
C PRO A 169 9.65 10.36 -1.56
N TYR A 170 8.75 9.65 -2.22
CA TYR A 170 7.51 9.20 -1.61
C TYR A 170 7.76 7.94 -0.79
N SER A 171 7.35 7.99 0.47
CA SER A 171 7.32 6.86 1.38
C SER A 171 5.90 6.79 1.95
N PRO A 172 5.06 5.85 1.50
CA PRO A 172 3.69 5.72 2.00
C PRO A 172 3.68 5.43 3.50
N GLU A 173 2.75 6.06 4.22
CA GLU A 173 2.51 5.79 5.64
C GLU A 173 1.82 4.44 5.86
N ALA A 174 0.95 4.04 4.91
CA ALA A 174 0.22 2.77 4.98
C ALA A 174 0.59 1.81 3.83
N ASP A 175 0.78 0.52 4.15
CA ASP A 175 0.86 -0.55 3.13
C ASP A 175 -0.54 -0.98 2.69
N LEU A 176 -1.08 -0.25 1.71
CA LEU A 176 -2.43 -0.51 1.20
C LEU A 176 -2.57 -1.87 0.52
N ALA A 177 -1.48 -2.48 0.03
CA ALA A 177 -1.53 -3.84 -0.50
C ALA A 177 -1.68 -4.86 0.63
N ALA A 178 -0.92 -4.68 1.71
CA ALA A 178 -1.00 -5.55 2.88
C ALA A 178 -2.32 -5.36 3.66
N ILE A 179 -2.85 -4.14 3.76
CA ILE A 179 -4.18 -3.84 4.32
C ILE A 179 -5.29 -4.50 3.49
N SER A 180 -5.23 -4.40 2.16
CA SER A 180 -6.18 -5.12 1.29
C SER A 180 -6.09 -6.63 1.46
N GLY A 181 -4.87 -7.17 1.57
CA GLY A 181 -4.64 -8.59 1.87
C GLY A 181 -5.20 -9.00 3.23
N TYR A 182 -5.09 -8.15 4.25
CA TYR A 182 -5.67 -8.37 5.57
C TYR A 182 -7.19 -8.48 5.49
N PHE A 183 -7.90 -7.52 4.88
CA PHE A 183 -9.36 -7.55 4.82
C PHE A 183 -9.90 -8.71 3.98
N ALA A 184 -9.26 -9.00 2.84
CA ALA A 184 -9.60 -10.16 2.01
C ALA A 184 -9.37 -11.48 2.76
N GLY A 185 -8.21 -11.63 3.41
CA GLY A 185 -7.86 -12.82 4.17
C GLY A 185 -8.76 -13.03 5.39
N PHE A 186 -9.09 -11.96 6.12
CA PHE A 186 -9.99 -12.02 7.26
C PHE A 186 -11.42 -12.39 6.84
N SER A 187 -11.94 -11.79 5.76
CA SER A 187 -13.26 -12.14 5.20
C SER A 187 -13.36 -13.61 4.80
N ALA A 188 -12.34 -14.14 4.12
CA ALA A 188 -12.28 -15.55 3.76
C ALA A 188 -12.20 -16.46 5.00
N ALA A 189 -11.33 -16.13 5.96
CA ALA A 189 -11.16 -16.91 7.19
C ALA A 189 -12.46 -16.98 8.01
N VAL A 190 -13.19 -15.86 8.13
CA VAL A 190 -14.51 -15.82 8.79
C VAL A 190 -15.56 -16.56 7.97
N GLY A 191 -15.53 -16.44 6.64
CA GLY A 191 -16.42 -17.15 5.72
C GLY A 191 -16.27 -18.68 5.77
N ASP A 192 -15.08 -19.18 6.07
CA ASP A 192 -14.78 -20.61 6.20
C ASP A 192 -15.10 -21.18 7.59
N MET A 193 -15.49 -20.35 8.57
CA MET A 193 -15.85 -20.81 9.91
C MET A 193 -17.18 -21.58 9.88
N ALA A 194 -17.24 -22.67 10.63
CA ALA A 194 -18.47 -23.43 10.80
C ALA A 194 -19.47 -22.67 11.69
N ASP A 195 -20.75 -22.73 11.32
CA ASP A 195 -21.83 -22.15 12.11
C ASP A 195 -21.84 -22.71 13.54
N THR A 196 -21.96 -21.81 14.53
CA THR A 196 -22.05 -22.15 15.95
C THR A 196 -23.49 -22.26 16.44
N GLY A 197 -24.45 -21.86 15.60
CA GLY A 197 -25.88 -21.88 15.88
C GLY A 197 -26.70 -21.69 14.61
N SER A 198 -28.01 -21.49 14.76
CA SER A 198 -28.94 -21.30 13.66
C SER A 198 -29.65 -19.96 13.76
N ILE A 199 -29.97 -19.36 12.61
CA ILE A 199 -30.79 -18.13 12.54
C ILE A 199 -32.27 -18.50 12.54
N GLY A 200 -33.02 -17.97 13.51
CA GLY A 200 -34.48 -18.11 13.53
C GLY A 200 -35.15 -17.06 12.64
N SER A 201 -35.97 -17.48 11.67
CA SER A 201 -36.73 -16.56 10.82
C SER A 201 -38.21 -16.51 11.25
N SER A 202 -38.75 -15.31 11.43
CA SER A 202 -40.16 -15.12 11.80
C SER A 202 -40.68 -13.77 11.36
N TYR A 203 -41.79 -13.77 10.61
CA TYR A 203 -42.50 -12.55 10.15
C TYR A 203 -41.59 -11.47 9.53
N GLY A 204 -40.61 -11.87 8.70
CA GLY A 204 -39.65 -10.95 8.07
C GLY A 204 -38.53 -10.45 9.00
N SER A 205 -38.38 -11.05 10.18
CA SER A 205 -37.26 -10.82 11.09
C SER A 205 -36.33 -12.04 11.13
N LEU A 206 -35.03 -11.78 11.19
CA LEU A 206 -33.99 -12.75 11.53
C LEU A 206 -33.63 -12.60 13.00
N ASN A 207 -33.54 -13.71 13.72
CA ASN A 207 -33.29 -13.73 15.16
C ASN A 207 -32.07 -14.59 15.44
N ILE A 208 -31.05 -13.95 16.00
CA ILE A 208 -29.75 -14.53 16.31
C ILE A 208 -29.59 -14.53 17.83
N SER A 209 -29.28 -15.70 18.40
CA SER A 209 -28.95 -15.86 19.82
C SER A 209 -27.50 -16.28 19.95
N ALA A 210 -26.66 -15.37 20.44
CA ALA A 210 -25.25 -15.55 20.63
C ALA A 210 -24.93 -15.98 22.06
N SER A 211 -23.98 -16.91 22.21
CA SER A 211 -23.36 -17.27 23.48
C SER A 211 -22.12 -16.40 23.74
N SER A 212 -21.49 -16.55 24.91
CA SER A 212 -20.19 -15.93 25.20
C SER A 212 -19.12 -16.35 24.17
N GLY A 213 -18.27 -15.42 23.74
CA GLY A 213 -17.21 -15.65 22.77
C GLY A 213 -17.66 -15.54 21.30
N ILE A 214 -16.95 -16.22 20.39
CA ILE A 214 -17.20 -16.14 18.95
C ILE A 214 -18.43 -16.95 18.56
N ASN A 215 -19.34 -16.33 17.82
CA ASN A 215 -20.52 -16.95 17.25
C ASN A 215 -20.56 -16.71 15.74
N VAL A 216 -20.86 -17.75 14.98
CA VAL A 216 -20.87 -17.72 13.52
C VAL A 216 -22.22 -18.20 13.02
N PHE A 217 -22.81 -17.44 12.09
CA PHE A 217 -24.07 -17.77 11.46
C PHE A 217 -24.00 -17.50 9.97
N SER A 218 -24.52 -18.42 9.18
CA SER A 218 -24.58 -18.27 7.72
C SER A 218 -26.02 -18.12 7.23
N LEU A 219 -26.21 -17.30 6.19
CA LEU A 219 -27.47 -17.16 5.47
C LEU A 219 -27.24 -16.79 4.01
N SER A 220 -28.25 -16.95 3.16
CA SER A 220 -28.16 -16.43 1.80
C SER A 220 -28.32 -14.91 1.77
N ALA A 221 -27.69 -14.25 0.81
CA ALA A 221 -27.90 -12.83 0.54
C ALA A 221 -29.39 -12.52 0.21
N ALA A 222 -30.12 -13.50 -0.32
CA ALA A 222 -31.56 -13.39 -0.56
C ALA A 222 -32.37 -13.35 0.74
N ASP A 223 -32.04 -14.20 1.72
CA ASP A 223 -32.68 -14.18 3.04
C ASP A 223 -32.36 -12.89 3.79
N MET A 224 -31.13 -12.39 3.66
CA MET A 224 -30.72 -11.10 4.21
C MET A 224 -31.54 -9.94 3.59
N TYR A 225 -31.70 -9.93 2.27
CA TYR A 225 -32.50 -8.93 1.57
C TYR A 225 -34.01 -9.00 1.92
N ALA A 226 -34.54 -10.21 2.15
CA ALA A 226 -35.93 -10.40 2.55
C ALA A 226 -36.21 -9.94 3.99
N ALA A 227 -35.18 -9.78 4.81
CA ALA A 227 -35.31 -9.41 6.22
C ALA A 227 -35.49 -7.88 6.40
N HIS A 228 -36.55 -7.50 7.10
CA HIS A 228 -36.78 -6.11 7.53
C HIS A 228 -36.13 -5.78 8.87
N THR A 229 -35.82 -6.81 9.67
CA THR A 229 -35.18 -6.64 10.98
C THR A 229 -34.24 -7.79 11.27
N VAL A 230 -33.08 -7.49 11.85
CA VAL A 230 -32.18 -8.48 12.44
C VAL A 230 -32.08 -8.19 13.93
N ASN A 231 -32.55 -9.14 14.74
CA ASN A 231 -32.46 -9.10 16.20
C ASN A 231 -31.28 -9.97 16.64
N ILE A 232 -30.33 -9.39 17.36
CA ILE A 232 -29.15 -10.08 17.88
C ILE A 232 -29.19 -9.99 19.40
N THR A 233 -29.25 -11.13 20.06
CA THR A 233 -29.24 -11.23 21.53
C THR A 233 -27.97 -11.93 21.97
N GLY A 234 -27.17 -11.29 22.83
CA GLY A 234 -25.92 -11.82 23.36
C GLY A 234 -25.40 -10.97 24.51
N GLY A 235 -24.51 -11.53 25.33
CA GLY A 235 -23.79 -10.78 26.36
C GLY A 235 -22.79 -9.79 25.75
N SER A 236 -22.24 -8.89 26.57
CA SER A 236 -21.19 -7.92 26.14
C SER A 236 -19.83 -8.56 25.83
N ASP A 237 -19.72 -9.89 25.98
CA ASP A 237 -18.55 -10.70 25.66
C ASP A 237 -18.80 -11.60 24.42
N ALA A 238 -19.94 -11.44 23.75
CA ALA A 238 -20.28 -12.15 22.53
C ALA A 238 -19.77 -11.38 21.31
N ILE A 239 -19.12 -12.09 20.38
CA ILE A 239 -18.69 -11.59 19.07
C ILE A 239 -19.51 -12.34 18.03
N VAL A 240 -20.10 -11.64 17.06
CA VAL A 240 -20.97 -12.26 16.06
C VAL A 240 -20.46 -12.00 14.64
N TYR A 241 -20.22 -13.10 13.91
CA TYR A 241 -19.98 -13.10 12.48
C TYR A 241 -21.22 -13.59 11.74
N ILE A 242 -21.73 -12.76 10.84
CA ILE A 242 -22.86 -13.12 9.96
C ILE A 242 -22.31 -13.26 8.55
N ASN A 243 -22.17 -14.50 8.07
CA ASN A 243 -21.72 -14.81 6.72
C ASN A 243 -22.93 -14.84 5.77
N ALA A 244 -23.08 -13.79 4.97
CA ALA A 244 -24.11 -13.72 3.94
C ALA A 244 -23.53 -14.19 2.59
N THR A 245 -23.98 -15.35 2.11
CA THR A 245 -23.45 -15.99 0.89
C THR A 245 -24.26 -15.62 -0.33
N GLY A 246 -23.59 -15.36 -1.45
CA GLY A 246 -24.20 -15.14 -2.75
C GLY A 246 -23.51 -14.03 -3.54
N ALA A 247 -23.32 -14.28 -4.85
CA ALA A 247 -22.58 -13.39 -5.74
C ALA A 247 -23.17 -11.97 -5.88
N ALA A 248 -24.47 -11.78 -5.61
CA ALA A 248 -25.12 -10.48 -5.62
C ALA A 248 -25.83 -10.24 -4.29
N ALA A 249 -25.44 -9.18 -3.61
CA ALA A 249 -26.01 -8.76 -2.34
C ALA A 249 -26.76 -7.44 -2.47
N ASN A 250 -27.86 -7.34 -1.73
CA ASN A 250 -28.62 -6.12 -1.57
C ASN A 250 -28.96 -5.95 -0.09
N LEU A 251 -28.57 -4.82 0.48
CA LEU A 251 -28.81 -4.50 1.87
C LEU A 251 -29.61 -3.19 1.97
N ASN A 252 -30.91 -3.33 1.76
CA ASN A 252 -31.86 -2.24 1.78
C ASN A 252 -32.96 -2.50 2.83
N SER A 253 -33.19 -1.51 3.70
CA SER A 253 -34.29 -1.44 4.66
C SER A 253 -34.25 -2.47 5.79
N THR A 254 -33.06 -2.76 6.33
CA THR A 254 -32.89 -3.63 7.50
C THR A 254 -32.72 -2.82 8.77
N THR A 255 -33.59 -3.05 9.76
CA THR A 255 -33.41 -2.52 11.12
C THR A 255 -32.54 -3.47 11.95
N TRP A 256 -31.45 -2.96 12.50
CA TRP A 256 -30.56 -3.72 13.38
C TRP A 256 -30.92 -3.47 14.85
N LYS A 257 -31.12 -4.54 15.62
CA LYS A 257 -31.46 -4.45 17.05
C LYS A 257 -30.57 -5.38 17.87
N PHE A 258 -30.00 -4.83 18.93
CA PHE A 258 -29.07 -5.52 19.82
C PHE A 258 -29.66 -5.62 21.23
N TYR A 259 -29.53 -6.78 21.87
CA TYR A 259 -30.11 -7.09 23.17
C TYR A 259 -29.11 -7.86 24.04
N GLY A 260 -29.19 -7.69 25.36
CA GLY A 260 -28.43 -8.51 26.32
C GLY A 260 -27.01 -8.02 26.65
N GLY A 261 -26.55 -6.94 26.02
CA GLY A 261 -25.25 -6.32 26.29
C GLY A 261 -24.33 -6.23 25.07
N ILE A 262 -24.60 -7.02 24.02
CA ILE A 262 -23.93 -6.89 22.72
C ILE A 262 -24.29 -5.57 22.02
N ALA A 263 -23.36 -5.01 21.26
CA ALA A 263 -23.56 -3.78 20.47
C ALA A 263 -23.09 -3.95 18.99
N SER A 264 -23.20 -2.89 18.17
CA SER A 264 -22.88 -2.94 16.73
C SER A 264 -21.40 -3.21 16.46
N ASP A 265 -20.52 -2.69 17.30
CA ASP A 265 -19.06 -2.90 17.33
C ASP A 265 -18.65 -4.36 17.57
N ASP A 266 -19.53 -5.18 18.12
CA ASP A 266 -19.34 -6.62 18.34
C ASP A 266 -19.76 -7.50 17.14
N VAL A 267 -20.38 -6.91 16.11
CA VAL A 267 -20.99 -7.66 15.01
C VAL A 267 -20.44 -7.25 13.65
N LEU A 268 -20.09 -8.26 12.85
CA LEU A 268 -19.62 -8.10 11.48
C LEU A 268 -20.51 -8.87 10.50
N LEU A 269 -21.06 -8.13 9.53
CA LEU A 269 -21.71 -8.70 8.35
C LEU A 269 -20.67 -8.92 7.25
N ASN A 270 -20.37 -10.19 6.97
CA ASN A 270 -19.34 -10.62 6.04
C ASN A 270 -19.97 -11.17 4.75
N TYR A 271 -19.54 -10.62 3.61
CA TYR A 271 -19.88 -11.06 2.26
C TYR A 271 -18.61 -11.55 1.56
N ALA A 272 -18.16 -12.76 1.91
CA ALA A 272 -16.88 -13.31 1.44
C ALA A 272 -16.87 -13.62 -0.07
N ASP A 273 -18.03 -13.84 -0.69
CA ASP A 273 -18.17 -14.26 -2.09
C ASP A 273 -18.98 -13.27 -2.96
N ALA A 274 -19.44 -12.16 -2.39
CA ALA A 274 -20.23 -11.18 -3.14
C ALA A 274 -19.37 -10.45 -4.18
N ALA A 275 -19.83 -10.47 -5.44
CA ALA A 275 -19.26 -9.69 -6.52
C ALA A 275 -19.92 -8.30 -6.62
N THR A 276 -21.16 -8.14 -6.15
CA THR A 276 -21.85 -6.85 -6.08
C THR A 276 -22.54 -6.67 -4.73
N LEU A 277 -22.58 -5.42 -4.26
CA LEU A 277 -23.34 -5.03 -3.08
C LEU A 277 -24.08 -3.71 -3.37
N SER A 278 -25.40 -3.72 -3.27
CA SER A 278 -26.22 -2.52 -3.43
C SER A 278 -26.82 -2.08 -2.10
N MET A 279 -26.70 -0.78 -1.78
CA MET A 279 -27.21 -0.17 -0.55
C MET A 279 -27.87 1.17 -0.87
N THR A 280 -29.03 1.44 -0.26
CA THR A 280 -29.78 2.70 -0.38
C THR A 280 -30.41 3.15 0.94
N SER A 281 -30.11 2.48 2.05
CA SER A 281 -30.80 2.67 3.32
C SER A 281 -29.82 2.70 4.50
N SER A 282 -30.34 3.01 5.69
CA SER A 282 -29.53 3.04 6.90
C SER A 282 -29.25 1.63 7.44
N ASN A 283 -27.99 1.36 7.77
CA ASN A 283 -27.51 0.12 8.38
C ASN A 283 -26.58 0.45 9.56
N ASN A 284 -26.89 -0.05 10.75
CA ASN A 284 -26.07 0.15 11.94
C ASN A 284 -25.30 -1.13 12.25
N ILE A 285 -24.27 -1.39 11.46
CA ILE A 285 -23.51 -2.64 11.46
C ILE A 285 -22.16 -2.43 10.76
N ASN A 286 -21.16 -3.22 11.13
CA ASN A 286 -19.90 -3.29 10.38
C ASN A 286 -20.06 -4.22 9.17
N ILE A 287 -19.60 -3.78 8.00
CA ILE A 287 -19.75 -4.48 6.72
C ILE A 287 -18.38 -4.78 6.12
N LEU A 288 -18.14 -6.05 5.80
CA LEU A 288 -16.95 -6.52 5.09
C LEU A 288 -17.36 -7.27 3.82
N ALA A 289 -17.13 -6.67 2.66
CA ALA A 289 -17.44 -7.21 1.33
C ALA A 289 -16.26 -6.97 0.37
N PRO A 290 -15.06 -7.52 0.64
CA PRO A 290 -13.80 -7.07 0.05
C PRO A 290 -13.68 -7.30 -1.46
N PHE A 291 -14.55 -8.12 -2.04
CA PHE A 291 -14.57 -8.41 -3.47
C PHE A 291 -15.75 -7.79 -4.20
N ALA A 292 -16.64 -7.08 -3.48
CA ALA A 292 -17.85 -6.55 -4.06
C ALA A 292 -17.64 -5.18 -4.73
N ASP A 293 -18.15 -5.04 -5.95
CA ASP A 293 -18.45 -3.75 -6.55
C ASP A 293 -19.68 -3.15 -5.85
N THR A 294 -19.43 -2.20 -4.96
CA THR A 294 -20.43 -1.66 -4.05
C THR A 294 -21.00 -0.33 -4.55
N THR A 295 -22.32 -0.25 -4.67
CA THR A 295 -23.04 1.01 -4.92
C THR A 295 -23.84 1.40 -3.68
N PHE A 296 -23.54 2.55 -3.09
CA PHE A 296 -24.22 3.09 -1.92
C PHE A 296 -24.87 4.44 -2.24
N ASN A 297 -26.10 4.38 -2.76
CA ASN A 297 -26.77 5.49 -3.47
C ASN A 297 -27.73 6.31 -2.60
N SER A 298 -27.51 6.34 -1.29
CA SER A 298 -28.19 7.10 -0.22
C SER A 298 -28.25 6.24 1.05
N GLY A 299 -28.60 6.85 2.18
CA GLY A 299 -28.67 6.17 3.47
C GLY A 299 -27.44 6.43 4.31
N LEU A 300 -27.33 5.65 5.39
CA LEU A 300 -26.31 5.84 6.42
C LEU A 300 -25.78 4.48 6.87
N VAL A 301 -24.48 4.23 6.75
CA VAL A 301 -23.83 3.17 7.53
C VAL A 301 -23.31 3.77 8.82
N THR A 302 -23.57 3.15 9.96
CA THR A 302 -22.85 3.45 11.22
C THR A 302 -22.07 2.18 11.56
N GLY A 303 -20.74 2.27 11.48
CA GLY A 303 -19.82 1.13 11.52
C GLY A 303 -18.78 1.21 10.40
N ASN A 304 -17.95 0.17 10.27
CA ASN A 304 -17.02 0.05 9.15
C ASN A 304 -17.77 -0.26 7.84
N LEU A 305 -17.28 0.31 6.74
CA LEU A 305 -17.63 -0.10 5.38
C LEU A 305 -16.36 -0.47 4.60
N ILE A 306 -16.08 -1.76 4.51
CA ILE A 306 -14.89 -2.31 3.84
C ILE A 306 -15.31 -3.09 2.61
N VAL A 307 -14.94 -2.64 1.42
CA VAL A 307 -15.48 -3.17 0.15
C VAL A 307 -14.43 -3.34 -0.95
N GLY A 308 -14.80 -4.02 -2.04
CA GLY A 308 -14.00 -4.08 -3.26
C GLY A 308 -13.87 -2.70 -3.92
N ASN A 309 -14.86 -2.30 -4.71
CA ASN A 309 -14.99 -0.92 -5.20
C ASN A 309 -16.15 -0.22 -4.47
N LEU A 310 -16.08 1.10 -4.32
CA LEU A 310 -17.15 1.89 -3.70
C LEU A 310 -17.57 3.04 -4.61
N ALA A 311 -18.85 3.13 -4.93
CA ALA A 311 -19.42 4.27 -5.63
C ALA A 311 -20.73 4.74 -4.98
N GLY A 312 -21.00 6.04 -5.05
CA GLY A 312 -22.28 6.60 -4.60
C GLY A 312 -22.18 7.92 -3.85
N ASN A 313 -23.07 8.09 -2.88
CA ASN A 313 -23.28 9.33 -2.12
C ASN A 313 -23.90 9.13 -0.72
N GLY A 314 -23.91 7.89 -0.21
CA GLY A 314 -24.36 7.57 1.15
C GLY A 314 -23.37 8.02 2.23
N GLN A 315 -23.86 8.23 3.45
CA GLN A 315 -23.03 8.68 4.56
C GLN A 315 -22.47 7.48 5.33
N VAL A 316 -21.27 7.61 5.90
CA VAL A 316 -20.73 6.63 6.86
C VAL A 316 -20.37 7.36 8.16
N ASN A 317 -21.04 6.99 9.24
CA ASN A 317 -20.75 7.46 10.59
C ASN A 317 -19.67 6.63 11.24
N LEU A 318 -18.89 7.30 12.08
CA LEU A 318 -17.74 6.73 12.77
C LEU A 318 -18.20 5.76 13.85
N GLU A 319 -18.05 4.47 13.56
CA GLU A 319 -17.98 3.36 14.50
C GLU A 319 -17.03 2.31 13.89
N HIS A 320 -16.53 1.40 14.71
CA HIS A 320 -15.57 0.38 14.30
C HIS A 320 -15.97 -0.99 14.85
N PHE A 321 -15.50 -2.03 14.17
CA PHE A 321 -15.51 -3.40 14.63
C PHE A 321 -14.31 -3.63 15.56
N ASP A 322 -14.58 -3.88 16.84
CA ASP A 322 -13.53 -3.87 17.87
C ASP A 322 -12.72 -5.17 17.96
N HIS A 323 -13.13 -6.21 17.22
CA HIS A 323 -12.59 -7.57 17.31
C HIS A 323 -11.77 -8.00 16.08
N GLY A 324 -11.27 -7.04 15.30
CA GLY A 324 -10.28 -7.31 14.26
C GLY A 324 -8.98 -7.88 14.84
N PRO A 325 -8.35 -8.89 14.20
CA PRO A 325 -7.04 -9.36 14.61
C PRO A 325 -6.01 -8.23 14.62
N ARG A 326 -5.47 -7.90 15.81
CA ARG A 326 -4.46 -6.87 15.97
C ARG A 326 -3.06 -7.40 15.71
N ASN A 327 -2.78 -7.69 14.44
CA ASN A 327 -1.48 -8.18 14.02
C ASN A 327 -0.73 -7.07 13.26
N PRO A 328 0.53 -6.77 13.59
CA PRO A 328 1.29 -5.75 12.89
C PRO A 328 1.37 -6.06 11.40
N ILE A 329 0.76 -5.18 10.59
CA ILE A 329 0.88 -5.24 9.14
C ILE A 329 2.23 -4.64 8.74
N PRO A 330 3.08 -5.38 7.99
CA PRO A 330 4.39 -4.89 7.59
C PRO A 330 4.32 -3.56 6.85
N GLU A 331 5.22 -2.65 7.17
CA GLU A 331 5.37 -1.38 6.46
C GLU A 331 5.89 -1.60 5.02
N PRO A 332 5.52 -0.73 4.05
CA PRO A 332 5.94 -0.85 2.66
C PRO A 332 7.47 -0.92 2.48
N ALA A 333 8.20 -0.14 3.28
CA ALA A 333 9.65 -0.06 3.21
C ALA A 333 10.36 -1.32 3.75
N THR A 334 9.77 -1.97 4.76
CA THR A 334 10.32 -3.18 5.39
C THR A 334 10.21 -4.39 4.45
N ALA A 335 9.11 -4.49 3.69
CA ALA A 335 8.95 -5.52 2.67
C ALA A 335 10.00 -5.39 1.55
N LEU A 336 10.26 -4.17 1.08
CA LEU A 336 11.30 -3.88 0.09
C LEU A 336 12.70 -4.25 0.61
N LEU A 337 13.07 -3.83 1.82
CA LEU A 337 14.37 -4.16 2.41
C LEU A 337 14.57 -5.66 2.63
N LEU A 338 13.53 -6.40 3.04
CA LEU A 338 13.57 -7.85 3.18
C LEU A 338 13.81 -8.54 1.82
N CYS A 339 13.07 -8.14 0.79
CA CYS A 339 13.20 -8.70 -0.56
C CYS A 339 14.57 -8.40 -1.19
N VAL A 340 15.08 -7.18 -1.05
CA VAL A 340 16.41 -6.79 -1.58
C VAL A 340 17.53 -7.47 -0.78
N GLY A 341 17.36 -7.64 0.54
CA GLY A 341 18.25 -8.43 1.39
C GLY A 341 18.36 -9.88 0.92
N LEU A 342 17.23 -10.57 0.71
CA LEU A 342 17.22 -11.95 0.22
C LEU A 342 17.82 -12.10 -1.18
N ALA A 343 17.53 -11.17 -2.10
CA ALA A 343 18.09 -11.18 -3.45
C ALA A 343 19.62 -10.97 -3.44
N SER A 344 20.13 -10.10 -2.57
CA SER A 344 21.58 -9.86 -2.43
C SER A 344 22.31 -11.05 -1.80
N PHE A 345 21.71 -11.75 -0.83
CA PHE A 345 22.24 -13.02 -0.30
C PHE A 345 22.31 -14.12 -1.37
N ILE A 346 21.29 -14.23 -2.24
CA ILE A 346 21.28 -15.21 -3.33
C ILE A 346 22.31 -14.84 -4.42
N GLY A 347 22.41 -13.56 -4.79
CA GLY A 347 23.37 -13.07 -5.78
C GLY A 347 24.83 -13.27 -5.38
N LEU A 348 25.17 -13.03 -4.11
CA LEU A 348 26.51 -13.27 -3.56
C LEU A 348 26.87 -14.76 -3.56
N ARG A 349 25.90 -15.65 -3.31
CA ARG A 349 26.11 -17.11 -3.32
C ARG A 349 26.39 -17.64 -4.72
N PHE A 350 25.75 -17.11 -5.76
CA PHE A 350 26.03 -17.48 -7.16
C PHE A 350 27.37 -16.92 -7.68
N TRP A 351 27.78 -15.73 -7.23
CA TRP A 351 29.08 -15.15 -7.61
C TRP A 351 30.26 -15.91 -6.99
N SER A 352 30.11 -16.37 -5.75
CA SER A 352 31.09 -17.23 -5.06
C SER A 352 31.30 -18.57 -5.79
N LEU A 353 30.23 -19.22 -6.26
CA LEU A 353 30.32 -20.50 -6.97
C LEU A 353 30.94 -20.36 -8.38
N ARG A 354 30.73 -19.22 -9.04
CA ARG A 354 31.26 -18.98 -10.40
C ARG A 354 32.76 -18.63 -10.41
N SER A 355 33.27 -18.07 -9.32
CA SER A 355 34.70 -17.71 -9.18
C SER A 355 35.58 -18.87 -8.74
N GLY A 356 35.02 -19.91 -8.10
CA GLY A 356 35.76 -21.11 -7.67
C GLY A 356 36.26 -22.02 -8.79
N ASN A 357 35.62 -22.01 -9.97
CA ASN A 357 35.95 -22.94 -11.07
C ASN A 357 37.01 -22.44 -12.07
N ARG A 358 37.54 -21.22 -11.93
CA ARG A 358 38.59 -20.70 -12.83
C ARG A 358 40.03 -20.89 -12.35
N ARG A 359 40.28 -21.54 -11.20
CA ARG A 359 41.63 -21.71 -10.62
C ARG A 359 42.26 -23.10 -10.75
N LYS A 360 41.75 -23.97 -11.63
CA LYS A 360 42.39 -25.28 -11.93
C LYS A 360 42.67 -25.44 -13.42
N LEU A 361 43.60 -24.66 -13.97
CA LEU A 361 44.25 -24.95 -15.26
C LEU A 361 45.50 -24.08 -15.44
N ALA A 362 46.50 -24.27 -14.57
CA ALA A 362 47.90 -23.88 -14.82
C ALA A 362 48.81 -24.49 -13.75
N ARG A 363 49.27 -25.72 -13.96
CA ARG A 363 50.46 -26.27 -13.27
C ARG A 363 51.34 -26.96 -14.30
N LEU A 364 52.35 -26.24 -14.80
CA LEU A 364 53.52 -26.81 -15.45
C LEU A 364 54.54 -27.21 -14.37
N PRO A 365 55.22 -28.36 -14.47
CA PRO A 365 56.27 -28.74 -13.53
C PRO A 365 57.60 -28.07 -13.92
N ARG A 366 58.28 -27.50 -12.91
CA ARG A 366 59.62 -26.93 -13.01
C ARG A 366 60.50 -27.59 -11.95
N GLY A 367 61.65 -28.10 -12.37
CA GLY A 367 62.86 -28.16 -11.52
C GLY A 367 63.49 -29.53 -11.35
N SER A 368 64.71 -29.68 -11.88
CA SER A 368 65.82 -30.32 -11.16
C SER A 368 67.13 -29.92 -11.84
N GLY A 369 67.95 -29.16 -11.12
CA GLY A 369 69.35 -28.93 -11.43
C GLY A 369 70.18 -29.15 -10.17
N SER A 370 71.24 -29.95 -10.27
CA SER A 370 72.38 -29.96 -9.35
C SER A 370 73.60 -30.52 -10.11
N ASN A 371 74.62 -29.73 -10.45
CA ASN A 371 75.74 -29.27 -9.61
C ASN A 371 76.88 -30.33 -9.50
N ARG A 372 78.06 -30.07 -10.09
CA ARG A 372 79.37 -30.06 -9.40
C ARG A 372 80.57 -29.83 -10.34
N SER A 373 81.49 -29.03 -9.80
CA SER A 373 82.82 -28.62 -10.28
C SER A 373 83.91 -29.67 -9.99
N ARG A 374 84.97 -29.75 -10.81
CA ARG A 374 86.38 -29.81 -10.35
C ARG A 374 87.44 -29.63 -11.45
N LYS A 375 88.51 -28.92 -11.05
CA LYS A 375 89.77 -28.52 -11.74
C LYS A 375 90.78 -29.68 -11.94
N GLY A 376 91.75 -29.46 -12.84
CA GLY A 376 93.17 -29.91 -12.71
C GLY A 376 93.69 -30.71 -13.92
N ILE A 377 94.47 -30.12 -14.84
CA ILE A 377 95.95 -30.11 -14.92
C ILE A 377 96.57 -31.50 -15.19
N SER A 378 97.24 -31.64 -16.35
CA SER A 378 98.26 -32.66 -16.62
C SER A 378 99.67 -32.08 -16.44
N PRO A 379 100.67 -32.95 -16.19
CA PRO A 379 101.89 -32.83 -16.99
C PRO A 379 102.49 -34.18 -17.45
N ARG A 380 103.22 -34.06 -18.56
CA ARG A 380 104.09 -35.02 -19.27
C ARG A 380 103.43 -35.89 -20.34
#